data_AF-Q4C1I7-F1
#
_entry.id   AF-Q4C1I7-F1
#
_cell.length_a   1.000
_cell.length_b   1.000
_cell.length_c   1.000
_cell.angle_alpha   90.00
_cell.angle_beta   90.00
_cell.angle_gamma   90.00
#
_symmetry.space_group_name_H-M   'P 1'
#
loop_
_entity.id
_entity.type
_entity.pdbx_description
1 polymer ?
#
loop_
_entity_poly.entity_id
_entity_poly.type
_entity_poly.pdbx_seq_one_letter_code
_entity_poly.pdbx_strand_id
1 'polypeptide(L)'
;MSNFIWTENNDGFWDLASNWQDNLKPGATSSQDDVLIDIAESEIIATHRSGTTEINNLIATDKVVLSGGNLVLNGSNSSLLLFDLTAGTLTQRSNLIVTDFN
;
A
#
# COMPACT_ATOMS: atom_id res chain seq x y z
N MET A 1 13.81 3.64 -8.65
CA MET A 1 12.89 2.49 -8.72
C MET A 1 13.42 1.43 -7.79
N SER A 2 12.69 1.21 -6.70
CA SER A 2 12.98 0.19 -5.70
C SER A 2 11.73 -0.63 -5.49
N ASN A 3 11.90 -1.91 -5.18
CA ASN A 3 10.79 -2.74 -4.75
C ASN A 3 10.68 -2.60 -3.23
N PHE A 4 9.47 -2.55 -2.71
CA PHE A 4 9.15 -2.56 -1.28
C PHE A 4 8.23 -3.72 -1.00
N ILE A 5 8.65 -4.56 -0.05
CA ILE A 5 7.89 -5.69 0.43
C ILE A 5 7.44 -5.35 1.84
N TRP A 6 6.17 -5.60 2.11
CA TRP A 6 5.61 -5.55 3.44
C TRP A 6 6.05 -6.78 4.23
N THR A 7 6.74 -6.60 5.36
CA THR A 7 7.50 -7.68 6.02
C THR A 7 7.06 -7.98 7.45
N GLU A 8 5.80 -7.75 7.79
CA GLU A 8 5.17 -8.21 9.06
C GLU A 8 6.01 -7.95 10.34
N ASN A 9 5.73 -6.88 11.09
CA ASN A 9 6.30 -6.83 12.45
C ASN A 9 5.62 -5.94 13.51
N ASN A 10 4.29 -5.87 13.58
CA ASN A 10 3.54 -5.73 14.86
C ASN A 10 2.08 -5.30 14.69
N ASP A 11 1.82 -4.21 13.97
CA ASP A 11 0.62 -3.38 14.22
C ASP A 11 -0.19 -2.99 12.98
N GLY A 12 0.26 -3.39 11.80
CA GLY A 12 -0.45 -3.17 10.54
C GLY A 12 -0.37 -1.75 9.99
N PHE A 13 0.41 -0.83 10.56
CA PHE A 13 0.43 0.56 10.10
C PHE A 13 1.45 0.85 9.00
N TRP A 14 0.96 1.40 7.88
CA TRP A 14 1.75 1.72 6.69
C TRP A 14 2.87 2.71 6.97
N ASP A 15 2.63 3.65 7.88
CA ASP A 15 3.55 4.75 8.21
C ASP A 15 4.74 4.33 9.07
N LEU A 16 4.78 3.08 9.54
CA LEU A 16 5.87 2.55 10.34
C LEU A 16 6.87 1.79 9.49
N ALA A 17 8.10 2.29 9.50
CA ALA A 17 9.20 1.72 8.72
C ALA A 17 9.47 0.25 9.09
N SER A 18 9.23 -0.16 10.33
CA SER A 18 9.42 -1.54 10.82
C SER A 18 8.49 -2.58 10.17
N ASN A 19 7.42 -2.15 9.49
CA ASN A 19 6.53 -3.04 8.74
C ASN A 19 6.99 -3.25 7.28
N TRP A 20 8.09 -2.62 6.88
CA TRP A 20 8.66 -2.70 5.53
C TRP A 20 10.04 -3.32 5.54
N GLN A 21 10.39 -3.99 4.44
CA GLN A 21 11.74 -4.50 4.24
C GLN A 21 12.79 -3.41 4.43
N ASP A 22 13.94 -3.79 5.00
CA ASP A 22 15.08 -2.91 5.30
C ASP A 22 14.77 -1.74 6.25
N ASN A 23 13.63 -1.75 6.95
CA ASN A 23 13.14 -0.63 7.75
C ASN A 23 13.02 0.67 6.95
N LEU A 24 12.55 0.58 5.70
CA LEU A 24 12.35 1.72 4.82
C LEU A 24 10.95 1.70 4.24
N LYS A 25 10.21 2.82 4.36
CA LYS A 25 8.87 2.94 3.80
C LYS A 25 8.90 3.38 2.32
N PRO A 26 7.97 2.88 1.49
CA PRO A 26 7.86 3.31 0.10
C PRO A 26 7.39 4.76 -0.01
N GLY A 27 7.74 5.44 -1.10
CA GLY A 27 7.29 6.80 -1.38
C GLY A 27 7.99 7.88 -0.55
N ALA A 28 8.90 7.53 0.34
CA ALA A 28 9.67 8.50 1.13
C ALA A 28 10.73 9.24 0.29
N THR A 29 11.28 8.59 -0.73
CA THR A 29 12.40 9.10 -1.52
C THR A 29 12.15 9.07 -3.03
N SER A 30 11.15 8.32 -3.49
CA SER A 30 10.88 8.08 -4.91
C SER A 30 9.41 7.77 -5.14
N SER A 31 8.81 8.39 -6.16
CA SER A 31 7.46 8.08 -6.65
C SER A 31 7.44 6.92 -7.66
N GLN A 32 8.59 6.30 -7.89
CA GLN A 32 8.80 5.18 -8.80
C GLN A 32 8.91 3.84 -8.05
N ASP A 33 8.47 3.80 -6.79
CA ASP A 33 8.59 2.63 -5.94
C ASP A 33 7.46 1.64 -6.24
N ASP A 34 7.79 0.36 -6.41
CA ASP A 34 6.79 -0.70 -6.58
C ASP A 34 6.59 -1.42 -5.23
N VAL A 35 5.33 -1.62 -4.85
CA VAL A 35 4.96 -2.16 -3.54
C VAL A 35 4.26 -3.51 -3.71
N LEU A 36 4.71 -4.49 -2.94
CA LEU A 36 4.09 -5.81 -2.81
C LEU A 36 3.63 -6.05 -1.38
N ILE A 37 2.37 -6.43 -1.23
CA ILE A 37 1.78 -6.92 0.02
C ILE A 37 1.22 -8.32 -0.26
N ASP A 38 2.02 -9.33 0.08
CA ASP A 38 1.71 -10.75 -0.13
C ASP A 38 2.45 -11.57 0.93
N ILE A 39 1.93 -11.59 2.15
CA ILE A 39 2.58 -12.29 3.27
C ILE A 39 2.15 -13.76 3.31
N ALA A 40 1.01 -14.10 2.69
CA ALA A 40 0.32 -15.37 2.81
C ALA A 40 -0.01 -15.72 4.28
N GLU A 41 -1.27 -16.10 4.55
CA GLU A 41 -1.73 -16.61 5.86
C GLU A 41 -1.94 -15.61 7.01
N SER A 42 -1.92 -14.29 6.77
CA SER A 42 -2.17 -13.32 7.85
C SER A 42 -3.52 -12.61 7.67
N GLU A 43 -4.35 -12.55 8.73
CA GLU A 43 -5.51 -11.62 8.81
C GLU A 43 -5.06 -10.14 8.87
N ILE A 44 -3.80 -9.84 8.54
CA ILE A 44 -3.20 -8.54 8.76
C ILE A 44 -3.72 -7.56 7.74
N ILE A 45 -4.08 -6.39 8.27
CA ILE A 45 -4.64 -5.29 7.52
C ILE A 45 -3.55 -4.24 7.38
N ALA A 46 -3.02 -4.07 6.16
CA ALA A 46 -2.10 -2.97 5.86
C ALA A 46 -2.88 -1.65 5.85
N THR A 47 -2.68 -0.83 6.87
CA THR A 47 -3.48 0.36 7.13
C THR A 47 -2.71 1.64 6.84
N HIS A 48 -3.08 2.33 5.76
CA HIS A 48 -2.64 3.69 5.48
C HIS A 48 -3.59 4.68 6.15
N ARG A 49 -3.11 5.42 7.17
CA ARG A 49 -3.97 6.26 8.03
C ARG A 49 -3.68 7.76 7.97
N SER A 50 -2.53 8.17 7.44
CA SER A 50 -2.10 9.56 7.46
C SER A 50 -1.02 9.85 6.41
N GLY A 51 -0.69 11.13 6.23
CA GLY A 51 0.38 11.56 5.33
C GLY A 51 0.03 11.48 3.84
N THR A 52 1.03 11.67 3.00
CA THR A 52 0.92 11.45 1.55
C THR A 52 2.00 10.45 1.14
N THR A 53 1.57 9.39 0.46
CA THR A 53 2.44 8.37 -0.13
C THR A 53 2.22 8.39 -1.62
N GLU A 54 3.29 8.57 -2.39
CA GLU A 54 3.26 8.47 -3.85
C GLU A 54 4.20 7.36 -4.29
N ILE A 55 3.66 6.37 -5.01
CA ILE A 55 4.36 5.16 -5.46
C ILE A 55 3.97 4.85 -6.92
N ASN A 56 4.72 3.95 -7.54
CA ASN A 56 4.45 3.51 -8.89
C ASN A 56 3.29 2.51 -8.92
N ASN A 57 3.52 1.27 -8.49
CA ASN A 57 2.48 0.25 -8.42
C ASN A 57 2.27 -0.27 -7.00
N LEU A 58 1.04 -0.67 -6.71
CA LEU A 58 0.69 -1.44 -5.52
C LEU A 58 0.01 -2.75 -5.93
N ILE A 59 0.67 -3.86 -5.64
CA ILE A 59 0.11 -5.21 -5.77
C ILE A 59 -0.13 -5.74 -4.36
N ALA A 60 -1.39 -5.99 -4.02
CA ALA A 60 -1.78 -6.52 -2.72
C ALA A 60 -2.72 -7.72 -2.87
N THR A 61 -2.27 -8.88 -2.39
CA THR A 61 -3.09 -10.09 -2.23
C THR A 61 -3.71 -10.16 -0.82
N ASP A 62 -3.18 -9.42 0.14
CA ASP A 62 -3.76 -9.21 1.47
C ASP A 62 -4.58 -7.91 1.56
N LYS A 63 -5.31 -7.72 2.67
CA LYS A 63 -6.20 -6.57 2.86
C LYS A 63 -5.45 -5.26 3.05
N VAL A 64 -5.84 -4.24 2.29
CA VAL A 64 -5.37 -2.86 2.43
C VAL A 64 -6.52 -1.96 2.88
N VAL A 65 -6.30 -1.15 3.91
CA VAL A 65 -7.25 -0.14 4.38
C VAL A 65 -6.66 1.25 4.22
N LEU A 66 -7.35 2.11 3.48
CA LEU A 66 -7.10 3.55 3.49
C LEU A 66 -8.08 4.21 4.47
N SER A 67 -7.55 4.60 5.63
CA SER A 67 -8.31 5.21 6.74
C SER A 67 -7.94 6.69 6.97
N GLY A 68 -7.10 7.26 6.10
CA GLY A 68 -6.76 8.67 6.09
C GLY A 68 -5.53 8.96 5.21
N GLY A 69 -5.28 10.25 4.99
CA GLY A 69 -4.17 10.71 4.13
C GLY A 69 -4.45 10.54 2.64
N ASN A 70 -3.38 10.58 1.84
CA ASN A 70 -3.43 10.48 0.39
C ASN A 70 -2.49 9.36 -0.10
N LEU A 71 -3.01 8.39 -0.84
CA LEU A 71 -2.23 7.37 -1.54
C LEU A 71 -2.32 7.63 -3.05
N VAL A 72 -1.18 7.84 -3.70
CA VAL A 72 -1.09 8.12 -5.13
C VAL A 72 -0.35 6.97 -5.82
N LEU A 73 -1.01 6.39 -6.83
CA LEU A 73 -0.51 5.28 -7.64
C LEU A 73 -0.31 5.77 -9.08
N ASN A 74 0.94 5.77 -9.53
CA ASN A 74 1.36 6.36 -10.81
C ASN A 74 1.33 5.39 -11.98
N GLY A 75 1.66 4.14 -11.70
CA GLY A 75 1.77 3.06 -12.67
C GLY A 75 0.42 2.45 -13.03
N SER A 76 0.42 1.66 -14.09
CA SER A 76 -0.78 1.00 -14.65
C SER A 76 -1.02 -0.41 -14.12
N ASN A 77 -0.12 -0.93 -13.28
CA ASN A 77 -0.09 -2.35 -12.88
C ASN A 77 -0.44 -2.53 -11.40
N SER A 78 -1.30 -1.66 -10.86
CA SER A 78 -1.79 -1.80 -9.49
C SER A 78 -2.99 -2.74 -9.43
N SER A 79 -2.99 -3.64 -8.45
CA SER A 79 -4.06 -4.61 -8.22
C SER A 79 -4.24 -4.85 -6.72
N LEU A 80 -5.46 -4.71 -6.25
CA LEU A 80 -5.83 -4.92 -4.84
C LEU A 80 -6.88 -6.04 -4.77
N LEU A 81 -6.59 -7.09 -3.99
CA LEU A 81 -7.56 -8.14 -3.77
C LEU A 81 -8.70 -7.64 -2.87
N LEU A 82 -8.36 -7.14 -1.68
CA LEU A 82 -9.30 -6.64 -0.67
C LEU A 82 -8.91 -5.20 -0.30
N PHE A 83 -9.79 -4.23 -0.62
CA PHE A 83 -9.53 -2.81 -0.34
C PHE A 83 -10.73 -2.14 0.31
N ASP A 84 -10.50 -1.50 1.47
CA ASP A 84 -11.50 -0.62 2.09
C ASP A 84 -11.01 0.83 2.07
N LEU A 85 -11.90 1.75 1.66
CA LEU A 85 -11.68 3.19 1.76
C LEU A 85 -12.61 3.78 2.83
N THR A 86 -12.10 3.89 4.06
CA THR A 86 -12.87 4.42 5.19
C THR A 86 -12.70 5.93 5.38
N ALA A 87 -11.54 6.49 4.99
CA ALA A 87 -11.30 7.93 4.85
C ALA A 87 -10.03 8.20 4.02
N GLY A 88 -9.81 9.46 3.62
CA GLY A 88 -8.65 9.87 2.81
C GLY A 88 -8.94 9.86 1.31
N THR A 89 -7.87 9.87 0.50
CA THR A 89 -7.96 9.89 -0.97
C THR A 89 -7.03 8.86 -1.60
N LEU A 90 -7.57 7.95 -2.40
CA LEU A 90 -6.80 7.15 -3.36
C LEU A 90 -6.82 7.87 -4.72
N THR A 91 -5.65 8.20 -5.26
CA THR A 91 -5.51 8.71 -6.63
C THR A 91 -4.80 7.68 -7.49
N GLN A 92 -5.53 7.03 -8.38
CA GLN A 92 -4.97 6.21 -9.44
C GLN A 92 -4.85 7.06 -10.71
N ARG A 93 -3.64 7.21 -11.27
CA ARG A 93 -3.43 7.97 -12.52
C ARG A 93 -3.69 7.16 -13.80
N SER A 94 -3.80 5.84 -13.68
CA SER A 94 -4.03 4.89 -14.78
C SER A 94 -5.20 3.94 -14.44
N ASN A 95 -5.16 2.68 -14.90
CA ASN A 95 -6.12 1.66 -14.49
C ASN A 95 -5.76 1.08 -13.11
N LEU A 96 -6.77 0.80 -12.29
CA LEU A 96 -6.65 0.04 -11.04
C LEU A 96 -7.61 -1.14 -11.11
N ILE A 97 -7.14 -2.32 -10.73
CA ILE A 97 -8.00 -3.49 -10.54
C ILE A 97 -8.25 -3.64 -9.04
N VAL A 98 -9.52 -3.65 -8.65
CA VAL A 98 -9.95 -4.01 -7.30
C VAL A 98 -10.91 -5.19 -7.43
N THR A 99 -10.60 -6.30 -6.77
CA THR A 99 -11.41 -7.52 -6.87
C THR A 99 -12.59 -7.49 -5.88
N ASP A 100 -12.34 -7.03 -4.66
CA ASP A 100 -13.34 -6.86 -3.62
C ASP A 100 -13.16 -5.49 -2.94
N PHE A 101 -14.20 -4.65 -3.01
CA PHE A 101 -14.19 -3.27 -2.56
C PHE A 101 -15.36 -3.05 -1.59
N ASN A 102 -15.05 -2.65 -0.35
CA ASN A 102 -16.02 -2.40 0.71
C ASN A 102 -16.02 -0.93 1.16
#